data_AF-A0A516P4H0-F1
#
_entry.id   AF-A0A516P4H0-F1
#
_cell.length_a   1.000
_cell.length_b   1.000
_cell.length_c   1.000
_cell.angle_alpha   90.00
_cell.angle_beta   90.00
_cell.angle_gamma   90.00
#
_symmetry.space_group_name_H-M   'P 1'
#
loop_
_entity.id
_entity.type
_entity.pdbx_description
1 polymer ?
#
loop_
_entity_poly.entity_id
_entity_poly.type
_entity_poly.pdbx_seq_one_letter_code
_entity_poly.pdbx_strand_id
1 'polypeptide(L)'
;MKFTYDQLEYIKENFKNKTSINLFNHLVKEFDFKFCYTSFRSELYVNGFHKVIMRRWSKSETDFLLNNYKSIGNIEIGKLLTKGKRVFTKKQVQKKMQLLNLKRTDQELQLILERNKSNGLFKDCGIKAWETRLKNNNYQKQSNDRI
;
A
#
# COMPACT_ATOMS: atom_id res chain seq x y z
N MET A 1 -1.24 22.09 -14.50
CA MET A 1 -0.48 21.52 -15.63
C MET A 1 -1.51 20.88 -16.56
N LYS A 2 -1.26 20.78 -17.87
CA LYS A 2 -2.10 20.02 -18.80
C LYS A 2 -1.21 19.32 -19.81
N PHE A 3 -1.56 18.10 -20.17
CA PHE A 3 -0.88 17.39 -21.26
C PHE A 3 -1.20 18.05 -22.61
N THR A 4 -0.23 18.04 -23.52
CA THR A 4 -0.50 18.36 -24.93
C THR A 4 -1.29 17.22 -25.59
N TYR A 5 -1.82 17.48 -26.79
CA TYR A 5 -2.58 16.48 -27.54
C TYR A 5 -1.73 15.21 -27.82
N ASP A 6 -0.53 15.38 -28.36
CA ASP A 6 0.36 14.27 -28.70
C ASP A 6 0.77 13.43 -27.48
N GLN A 7 0.99 14.10 -26.33
CA GLN A 7 1.28 13.43 -25.07
C GLN A 7 0.09 12.58 -24.61
N LEU A 8 -1.15 13.09 -24.73
CA LEU A 8 -2.36 12.35 -24.38
C LEU A 8 -2.57 11.15 -25.31
N GLU A 9 -2.35 11.33 -26.61
CA GLU A 9 -2.46 10.25 -27.60
C GLU A 9 -1.48 9.12 -27.29
N TYR A 10 -0.19 9.46 -27.10
CA TYR A 10 0.82 8.50 -26.68
C TYR A 10 0.43 7.75 -25.39
N ILE A 11 -0.04 8.49 -24.37
CA ILE A 11 -0.49 7.88 -23.11
C ILE A 11 -1.64 6.91 -23.38
N LYS A 12 -2.67 7.30 -24.14
CA LYS A 12 -3.84 6.45 -24.44
C LYS A 12 -3.45 5.11 -25.03
N GLU A 13 -2.57 5.12 -26.03
CA GLU A 13 -2.11 3.91 -26.71
C GLU A 13 -1.29 2.99 -25.80
N ASN A 14 -0.45 3.59 -24.95
CA ASN A 14 0.55 2.86 -24.19
C ASN A 14 0.15 2.57 -22.73
N PHE A 15 -0.97 3.13 -22.24
CA PHE A 15 -1.31 3.12 -20.82
C PHE A 15 -1.49 1.70 -20.25
N LYS A 16 -2.06 0.79 -21.03
CA LYS A 16 -2.27 -0.60 -20.61
C LYS A 16 -0.96 -1.40 -20.55
N ASN A 17 -0.04 -1.12 -21.46
CA ASN A 17 1.14 -1.95 -21.70
C ASN A 17 2.38 -1.48 -20.94
N LYS A 18 2.52 -0.17 -20.68
CA LYS A 18 3.70 0.41 -20.02
C LYS A 18 3.42 0.76 -18.56
N THR A 19 4.43 0.67 -17.70
CA THR A 19 4.34 1.18 -16.32
C THR A 19 4.27 2.71 -16.32
N SER A 20 3.73 3.31 -15.26
CA SER A 20 3.64 4.79 -15.16
C SER A 20 5.01 5.46 -15.21
N ILE A 21 6.05 4.81 -14.68
CA ILE A 21 7.42 5.33 -14.73
C ILE A 21 7.99 5.29 -16.16
N ASN A 22 7.71 4.24 -16.93
CA ASN A 22 8.15 4.14 -18.31
C ASN A 22 7.46 5.18 -19.20
N LEU A 23 6.15 5.41 -18.98
CA LEU A 23 5.42 6.48 -19.66
C LEU A 23 6.05 7.84 -19.33
N PHE A 24 6.30 8.11 -18.04
CA PHE A 24 6.91 9.37 -17.61
C PHE A 24 8.29 9.59 -18.24
N ASN A 25 9.18 8.60 -18.16
CA ASN A 25 10.54 8.70 -18.72
C ASN A 25 10.51 8.94 -20.24
N HIS A 26 9.56 8.33 -20.95
CA HIS A 26 9.38 8.57 -22.38
C HIS A 26 8.94 10.01 -22.66
N LEU A 27 7.99 10.55 -21.89
CA LEU A 27 7.57 11.94 -22.04
C LEU A 27 8.72 12.91 -21.77
N VAL A 28 9.53 12.65 -20.74
CA VAL A 28 10.72 13.46 -20.43
C VAL A 28 11.70 13.45 -21.61
N LYS A 29 11.94 12.29 -22.22
CA LYS A 29 12.92 12.13 -23.30
C LYS A 29 12.44 12.67 -24.64
N GLU A 30 11.21 12.36 -25.04
CA GLU A 30 10.72 12.59 -26.41
C GLU A 30 9.87 13.88 -26.53
N PHE A 31 9.31 14.37 -25.43
CA PHE A 31 8.39 15.52 -25.43
C PHE A 31 8.89 16.70 -24.57
N ASP A 32 10.18 16.69 -24.19
CA ASP A 32 10.81 17.67 -23.28
C ASP A 32 9.94 17.96 -22.04
N PHE A 33 9.43 16.90 -21.41
CA PHE A 33 8.49 17.03 -20.31
C PHE A 33 9.18 17.45 -19.01
N LYS A 34 9.04 18.72 -18.63
CA LYS A 34 9.77 19.34 -17.49
C LYS A 34 9.13 19.15 -16.11
N PHE A 35 7.98 18.49 -16.02
CA PHE A 35 7.26 18.36 -14.75
C PHE A 35 7.74 17.15 -13.95
N CYS A 36 7.64 17.23 -12.63
CA CYS A 36 7.97 16.11 -11.77
C CYS A 36 6.96 14.97 -11.90
N TYR A 37 7.38 13.77 -11.53
CA TYR A 37 6.59 12.55 -11.62
C TYR A 37 5.26 12.63 -10.84
N THR A 38 5.24 13.34 -9.71
CA THR A 38 4.01 13.54 -8.91
C THR A 38 2.96 14.32 -9.70
N SER A 39 3.36 15.42 -10.34
CA SER A 39 2.47 16.23 -11.18
C SER A 39 1.94 15.45 -12.38
N PHE A 40 2.82 14.67 -13.03
CA PHE A 40 2.42 13.74 -14.10
C PHE A 40 1.34 12.76 -13.65
N ARG A 41 1.50 12.13 -12.47
CA ARG A 41 0.50 11.18 -11.95
C ARG A 41 -0.83 11.84 -11.61
N SER A 42 -0.79 13.04 -11.04
CA SER A 42 -2.01 13.81 -10.75
C SER A 42 -2.74 14.12 -12.05
N GLU A 43 -2.03 14.53 -13.09
CA GLU A 43 -2.61 14.83 -14.40
C GLU A 43 -3.18 13.59 -15.09
N LEU A 44 -2.51 12.43 -14.98
CA LEU A 44 -3.08 11.16 -15.43
C LEU A 44 -4.44 10.89 -14.78
N TYR A 45 -4.56 11.12 -13.47
CA TYR A 45 -5.82 10.89 -12.75
C TYR A 45 -6.92 11.86 -13.16
N VAL A 46 -6.59 13.12 -13.44
CA VAL A 46 -7.54 14.11 -13.97
C VAL A 46 -8.08 13.68 -15.34
N ASN A 47 -7.23 13.07 -16.17
CA ASN A 47 -7.59 12.58 -17.50
C ASN A 47 -8.17 11.15 -17.50
N GLY A 48 -8.52 10.59 -16.33
CA GLY A 48 -9.17 9.27 -16.21
C GLY A 48 -8.24 8.07 -16.34
N PHE A 49 -6.93 8.27 -16.42
CA PHE A 49 -5.94 7.20 -16.52
C PHE A 49 -5.60 6.62 -15.14
N HIS A 50 -6.36 5.60 -14.73
CA HIS A 50 -6.16 4.92 -13.44
C HIS A 50 -5.63 3.49 -13.63
N LYS A 51 -4.38 3.23 -13.20
CA LYS A 51 -3.84 1.86 -13.13
C LYS A 51 -4.35 1.08 -11.93
N VAL A 52 -4.65 1.78 -10.85
CA VAL A 52 -5.06 1.19 -9.57
C VAL A 52 -6.39 1.80 -9.18
N ILE A 53 -7.38 0.94 -8.96
CA ILE A 53 -8.67 1.35 -8.42
C ILE A 53 -8.47 1.62 -6.92
N MET A 54 -8.49 2.90 -6.55
CA MET A 54 -8.46 3.30 -5.14
C MET A 54 -9.79 2.95 -4.47
N ARG A 55 -9.83 1.80 -3.79
CA ARG A 55 -11.00 1.41 -2.99
C ARG A 55 -11.10 2.27 -1.74
N ARG A 56 -12.20 3.03 -1.63
CA ARG A 56 -12.51 3.84 -0.45
C ARG A 56 -13.03 2.96 0.68
N TRP A 57 -12.76 3.37 1.92
CA TRP A 57 -13.38 2.76 3.09
C TRP A 57 -14.88 3.06 3.08
N SER A 58 -15.71 2.03 3.24
CA SER A 58 -17.15 2.25 3.44
C SER A 58 -17.40 2.88 4.81
N LYS A 59 -18.62 3.39 5.01
CA LYS A 59 -19.07 3.88 6.31
C LYS A 59 -19.01 2.78 7.36
N SER A 60 -19.58 1.60 7.05
CA SER A 60 -19.57 0.43 7.95
C SER A 60 -18.17 -0.06 8.35
N GLU A 61 -17.20 -0.04 7.43
CA GLU A 61 -15.81 -0.38 7.74
C GLU A 61 -15.16 0.66 8.65
N THR A 62 -15.50 1.93 8.44
CA THR A 62 -15.01 3.04 9.26
C THR A 62 -15.61 2.98 10.66
N ASP A 63 -16.91 2.72 10.78
CA ASP A 63 -17.62 2.58 12.06
C ASP A 63 -17.09 1.38 12.84
N PHE A 64 -16.85 0.24 12.15
CA PHE A 64 -16.22 -0.92 12.77
C PHE A 64 -14.83 -0.58 13.33
N LEU A 65 -14.01 0.17 12.59
CA LEU A 65 -12.71 0.61 13.08
C LEU A 65 -12.85 1.51 14.31
N LEU A 66 -13.72 2.51 14.26
CA LEU A 66 -13.94 3.46 15.35
C LEU A 66 -14.39 2.76 16.65
N ASN A 67 -15.23 1.75 16.54
CA ASN A 67 -15.76 1.02 17.70
C ASN A 67 -14.75 0.04 18.31
N ASN A 68 -13.76 -0.42 17.55
CA ASN A 68 -12.90 -1.54 17.96
C ASN A 68 -11.41 -1.21 18.06
N TYR A 69 -10.95 -0.03 17.61
CA TYR A 69 -9.51 0.23 17.52
C TYR A 69 -8.81 0.20 18.88
N LYS A 70 -9.49 0.52 19.98
CA LYS A 70 -8.91 0.54 21.33
C LYS A 70 -8.69 -0.87 21.91
N SER A 71 -9.56 -1.81 21.59
CA SER A 71 -9.58 -3.15 22.17
C SER A 71 -8.91 -4.21 21.29
N ILE A 72 -8.84 -3.97 19.97
CA ILE A 72 -8.36 -4.94 18.99
C ILE A 72 -7.14 -4.40 18.25
N GLY A 73 -6.15 -5.27 18.01
CA GLY A 73 -4.94 -4.94 17.26
C GLY A 73 -5.18 -4.79 15.75
N ASN A 74 -4.34 -4.00 15.07
CA ASN A 74 -4.50 -3.70 13.64
C ASN A 74 -4.48 -4.94 12.72
N ILE A 75 -3.76 -5.99 13.13
CA ILE A 75 -3.71 -7.26 12.38
C ILE A 75 -5.07 -7.95 12.43
N GLU A 76 -5.65 -8.04 13.63
CA GLU A 76 -6.96 -8.68 13.85
C GLU A 76 -8.08 -7.85 13.21
N ILE A 77 -8.07 -6.52 13.35
CA ILE A 77 -9.00 -5.64 12.62
C ILE A 77 -8.91 -5.86 11.11
N GLY A 78 -7.70 -5.97 10.55
CA GLY A 78 -7.52 -6.24 9.13
C GLY A 78 -8.13 -7.58 8.71
N LYS A 79 -7.94 -8.63 9.51
CA LYS A 79 -8.55 -9.94 9.28
C LYS A 79 -10.08 -9.87 9.35
N LEU A 80 -10.65 -9.23 10.37
CA LEU A 80 -12.10 -9.13 10.57
C LEU A 80 -12.81 -8.28 9.51
N LEU A 81 -12.14 -7.24 9.00
CA LEU A 81 -12.66 -6.42 7.89
C LEU A 81 -12.50 -7.09 6.51
N THR A 82 -11.61 -8.08 6.40
CA THR A 82 -11.38 -8.79 5.13
C THR A 82 -12.59 -9.66 4.81
N LYS A 83 -13.32 -9.30 3.75
CA LYS A 83 -14.52 -10.02 3.29
C LYS A 83 -14.48 -10.17 1.76
N GLY A 84 -14.71 -11.39 1.27
CA GLY A 84 -14.70 -11.70 -0.16
C GLY A 84 -13.41 -11.26 -0.87
N LYS A 85 -13.54 -10.46 -1.94
CA LYS A 85 -12.40 -9.93 -2.72
C LYS A 85 -11.72 -8.70 -2.11
N ARG A 86 -12.12 -8.26 -0.91
CA ARG A 86 -11.56 -7.07 -0.24
C ARG A 86 -10.70 -7.50 0.94
N VAL A 87 -9.39 -7.28 0.80
CA VAL A 87 -8.39 -7.63 1.80
C VAL A 87 -7.89 -6.36 2.49
N PHE A 88 -7.91 -6.37 3.82
CA PHE A 88 -7.33 -5.34 4.67
C PHE A 88 -6.08 -5.86 5.36
N THR A 89 -4.96 -5.24 5.05
CA THR A 89 -3.68 -5.48 5.71
C THR A 89 -3.53 -4.60 6.95
N LYS A 90 -2.65 -5.00 7.88
CA LYS A 90 -2.24 -4.18 9.03
C LYS A 90 -1.87 -2.75 8.63
N LYS A 91 -1.13 -2.59 7.51
CA LYS A 91 -0.69 -1.28 7.01
C LYS A 91 -1.85 -0.40 6.56
N GLN A 92 -2.86 -0.97 5.90
CA GLN A 92 -4.04 -0.21 5.47
C GLN A 92 -4.87 0.26 6.67
N VAL A 93 -5.06 -0.60 7.68
CA VAL A 93 -5.73 -0.23 8.94
C VAL A 93 -4.95 0.89 9.64
N GLN A 94 -3.64 0.73 9.80
CA GLN A 94 -2.77 1.76 10.40
C GLN A 94 -2.88 3.10 9.66
N LYS A 95 -2.81 3.09 8.33
CA LYS A 95 -2.95 4.30 7.51
C LYS A 95 -4.32 4.97 7.73
N LYS A 96 -5.40 4.18 7.79
CA LYS A 96 -6.74 4.73 8.05
C LYS A 96 -6.85 5.32 9.45
N MET A 97 -6.28 4.67 10.47
CA MET A 97 -6.23 5.22 11.83
C MET A 97 -5.50 6.57 11.88
N GLN A 98 -4.36 6.68 11.19
CA GLN A 98 -3.61 7.95 11.10
C GLN A 98 -4.44 9.05 10.43
N LEU A 99 -5.12 8.75 9.33
CA LEU A 99 -6.01 9.71 8.64
C LEU A 99 -7.19 10.16 9.50
N LEU A 100 -7.63 9.33 10.44
CA LEU A 100 -8.70 9.63 11.39
C LEU A 100 -8.17 10.17 12.73
N ASN A 101 -6.85 10.40 12.85
CA ASN A 101 -6.18 10.84 14.08
C ASN A 101 -6.47 9.95 15.31
N LEU A 102 -6.68 8.63 15.10
CA LEU A 102 -6.94 7.68 16.19
C LEU A 102 -5.63 7.29 16.88
N LYS A 103 -5.56 7.51 18.19
CA LYS A 103 -4.42 7.15 19.05
C LYS A 103 -4.85 6.17 20.12
N ARG A 104 -3.96 5.24 20.46
CA ARG A 104 -4.13 4.31 21.59
C ARG A 104 -3.33 4.80 22.78
N THR A 105 -3.81 4.52 23.98
CA THR A 105 -3.02 4.67 25.21
C THR A 105 -2.07 3.49 25.40
N ASP A 106 -1.08 3.64 26.27
CA ASP A 106 -0.15 2.55 26.58
C ASP A 106 -0.85 1.35 27.22
N GLN A 107 -1.86 1.60 28.07
CA GLN A 107 -2.70 0.56 28.65
C GLN A 107 -3.46 -0.24 27.59
N GLU A 108 -4.07 0.46 26.61
CA GLU A 108 -4.76 -0.19 25.49
C GLU A 108 -3.79 -1.03 24.64
N LEU A 109 -2.59 -0.52 24.40
CA LEU A 109 -1.54 -1.26 23.67
C LEU A 109 -1.11 -2.52 24.43
N GLN A 110 -0.96 -2.43 25.75
CA GLN A 110 -0.59 -3.56 26.60
C GLN A 110 -1.66 -4.65 26.60
N LEU A 111 -2.94 -4.28 26.74
CA LEU A 111 -4.07 -5.21 26.66
C LEU A 111 -4.12 -5.92 25.29
N ILE A 112 -3.90 -5.18 24.20
CA ILE A 112 -3.82 -5.75 22.86
C ILE A 112 -2.64 -6.72 22.74
N LEU A 113 -1.49 -6.38 23.34
CA LEU A 113 -0.30 -7.24 23.34
C LEU A 113 -0.56 -8.56 24.06
N GLU A 114 -1.17 -8.50 25.24
CA GLU A 114 -1.54 -9.68 26.04
C GLU A 114 -2.52 -10.57 25.30
N ARG A 115 -3.57 -9.99 24.71
CA ARG A 115 -4.52 -10.71 23.84
C ARG A 115 -3.83 -11.37 22.64
N ASN A 116 -2.89 -10.68 22.00
CA ASN A 116 -2.15 -11.27 20.87
C ASN A 116 -1.27 -12.44 21.31
N LYS A 117 -0.69 -12.37 22.52
CA LYS A 117 0.07 -13.48 23.12
C LYS A 117 -0.86 -14.66 23.41
N SER A 118 -2.00 -14.45 24.07
CA SER A 118 -2.97 -15.51 24.36
C SER A 118 -3.51 -16.18 23.09
N ASN A 119 -3.75 -15.38 22.04
CA ASN A 119 -4.20 -15.88 20.74
C ASN A 119 -3.09 -16.58 19.94
N GLY A 120 -1.86 -16.67 20.46
CA GLY A 120 -0.75 -17.34 19.80
C GLY A 120 -0.24 -16.63 18.55
N LEU A 121 -0.50 -15.33 18.39
CA LEU A 121 -0.09 -14.57 17.20
C LEU A 121 1.42 -14.61 16.97
N PHE A 122 2.19 -14.73 18.06
CA PHE A 122 3.64 -14.72 18.06
C PHE A 122 4.29 -16.12 18.02
N LYS A 123 3.51 -17.21 17.99
CA LYS A 123 4.04 -18.59 18.05
C LYS A 123 5.07 -18.86 16.95
N ASP A 124 4.80 -18.42 15.73
CA ASP A 124 5.70 -18.67 14.58
C ASP A 124 6.68 -17.52 14.31
N CYS A 125 6.76 -16.51 15.17
CA CYS A 125 7.57 -15.32 14.88
C CYS A 125 9.06 -15.65 14.71
N GLY A 126 9.59 -16.58 15.52
CA GLY A 126 10.97 -17.04 15.41
C GLY A 126 11.25 -17.72 14.07
N ILE A 127 10.36 -18.62 13.65
CA ILE A 127 10.46 -19.36 12.38
C ILE A 127 10.43 -18.37 11.20
N LYS A 128 9.43 -17.48 11.15
CA LYS A 128 9.29 -16.48 10.08
C LYS A 128 10.47 -15.52 10.00
N ALA A 129 11.02 -15.14 11.15
CA ALA A 129 12.21 -14.29 11.21
C ALA A 129 13.44 -15.00 10.62
N TRP A 130 13.62 -16.29 10.94
CA TRP A 130 14.71 -17.10 10.40
C TRP A 130 14.59 -17.31 8.88
N GLU A 131 13.41 -17.68 8.38
CA GLU A 131 13.12 -17.82 6.95
C GLU A 131 13.42 -16.54 6.16
N THR A 132 13.04 -15.39 6.71
CA THR A 132 13.29 -14.09 6.08
C THR A 132 14.79 -13.81 5.96
N ARG A 133 15.59 -14.16 6.98
CA ARG A 133 17.05 -13.99 6.94
C ARG A 133 17.69 -14.86 5.87
N LEU A 134 17.28 -16.14 5.76
CA LEU A 134 17.79 -17.04 4.71
C LEU A 134 17.49 -16.52 3.32
N LYS A 135 16.26 -16.04 3.09
CA LYS A 135 15.87 -15.49 1.78
C LYS A 135 16.73 -14.30 1.36
N ASN A 136 17.06 -13.41 2.29
CA ASN A 136 17.90 -12.25 2.02
C ASN A 136 19.34 -12.64 1.69
N ASN A 137 19.92 -13.61 2.43
CA ASN A 137 21.27 -14.10 2.15
C ASN A 137 21.37 -14.77 0.76
N ASN A 138 20.34 -15.53 0.37
CA ASN A 138 20.30 -16.14 -0.95
C ASN A 138 20.14 -15.10 -2.08
N TYR A 139 19.39 -14.02 -1.83
CA TYR A 139 19.25 -12.92 -2.78
C TYR A 139 20.58 -12.19 -2.99
N GLN A 140 21.34 -11.96 -1.92
CA GLN A 140 22.67 -11.34 -1.98
C GLN A 140 23.69 -12.19 -2.76
N LYS A 141 23.64 -13.53 -2.63
CA LYS A 141 24.46 -14.43 -3.46
C LYS A 141 24.10 -14.32 -4.94
N GLN A 142 22.82 -14.40 -5.27
CA GLN A 142 22.35 -14.31 -6.67
C GLN A 142 22.61 -12.95 -7.34
N SER A 143 22.71 -11.86 -6.59
CA SER A 143 23.10 -10.56 -7.12
C SER A 143 24.60 -10.43 -7.36
N ASN A 144 25.43 -11.12 -6.57
CA ASN A 144 26.88 -11.11 -6.73
C ASN A 144 27.34 -12.01 -7.89
N ASP A 145 26.60 -13.09 -8.19
CA ASP A 145 26.88 -13.99 -9.32
C ASP A 145 26.42 -13.43 -10.69
N ARG A 146 25.86 -12.21 -10.73
CA ARG A 146 25.36 -11.53 -11.95
C ARG A 146 26.18 -10.30 -12.34
N ILE A 147 27.34 -10.10 -11.71
CA ILE A 147 28.35 -9.11 -12.08
C ILE A 147 29.52 -9.87 -12.72
#